data_AF-A0AAU5ALE9-F1
#
_entry.id   AF-A0AAU5ALE9-F1
#
_cell.length_a   1.000
_cell.length_b   1.000
_cell.length_c   1.000
_cell.angle_alpha   90.00
_cell.angle_beta   90.00
_cell.angle_gamma   90.00
#
_symmetry.space_group_name_H-M   'P 1'
#
loop_
_entity.id
_entity.type
_entity.pdbx_description
1 polymer ?
#
loop_
_entity_poly.entity_id
_entity_poly.type
_entity_poly.pdbx_seq_one_letter_code
_entity_poly.pdbx_strand_id
1 'polypeptide(L)'
;MAWDEWEQLKSQAAQKQSTHMRLNRVPDEGGGSTPQGDLTVNHKDLAAIGDRAFKLWQDLGRYGRDAWSSSQTAASDLTTQGFKLGGALDHVQQRWEEQLTSLLDACAHISNHMDYTKKAHQGDEFYIAGQISSISTLDKGFSEGTGH
;
A
#
# COMPACT_ATOMS: atom_id res chain seq x y z
N MET A 1 -29.20 4.49 -49.28
CA MET A 1 -27.97 3.96 -49.91
C MET A 1 -27.00 3.38 -48.89
N ALA A 2 -26.43 4.11 -47.92
CA ALA A 2 -25.55 3.49 -46.90
C ALA A 2 -26.28 2.60 -45.86
N TRP A 3 -27.59 2.77 -45.69
CA TRP A 3 -28.41 1.99 -44.76
C TRP A 3 -28.73 0.58 -45.26
N ASP A 4 -28.99 0.44 -46.56
CA ASP A 4 -29.32 -0.85 -47.18
C ASP A 4 -28.09 -1.79 -47.18
N GLU A 5 -26.89 -1.23 -47.36
CA GLU A 5 -25.62 -1.97 -47.26
C GLU A 5 -25.35 -2.44 -45.82
N TRP A 6 -25.80 -1.67 -44.81
CA TRP A 6 -25.62 -2.02 -43.40
C TRP A 6 -26.55 -3.17 -42.97
N GLU A 7 -27.81 -3.16 -43.41
CA GLU A 7 -28.77 -4.26 -43.24
C GLU A 7 -28.27 -5.56 -43.92
N GLN A 8 -27.68 -5.43 -45.12
CA GLN A 8 -27.13 -6.56 -45.84
C GLN A 8 -25.89 -7.18 -45.14
N LEU A 9 -25.03 -6.35 -44.55
CA LEU A 9 -23.90 -6.83 -43.75
C LEU A 9 -24.34 -7.55 -42.47
N LYS A 10 -25.41 -7.07 -41.83
CA LYS A 10 -25.96 -7.67 -40.61
C LYS A 10 -26.57 -9.05 -40.86
N SER A 11 -27.32 -9.20 -41.95
CA SER A 11 -27.91 -10.48 -42.35
C SER A 11 -26.85 -11.51 -42.77
N GLN A 12 -25.80 -11.08 -43.47
CA GLN A 12 -24.65 -11.93 -43.81
C GLN A 12 -23.85 -12.38 -42.57
N ALA A 13 -23.73 -11.52 -41.56
CA ALA A 13 -23.07 -11.87 -40.29
C ALA A 13 -23.89 -12.89 -39.48
N ALA A 14 -25.22 -12.74 -39.46
CA ALA A 14 -26.13 -13.69 -38.81
C ALA A 14 -26.11 -15.07 -39.49
N GLN A 15 -25.99 -15.13 -40.82
CA GLN A 15 -25.85 -16.39 -41.56
C GLN A 15 -24.50 -17.08 -41.34
N LYS A 16 -23.44 -16.36 -40.95
CA LYS A 16 -22.11 -16.91 -40.65
C LYS A 16 -21.96 -17.49 -39.24
N GLN A 17 -23.00 -17.41 -38.38
CA GLN A 17 -22.98 -17.95 -37.00
C GLN A 17 -22.78 -19.47 -36.91
N SER A 18 -22.77 -20.22 -38.01
CA SER A 18 -22.44 -21.65 -38.02
C SER A 18 -20.94 -21.94 -37.93
N THR A 19 -20.06 -20.92 -37.93
CA THR A 19 -18.65 -21.14 -37.61
C THR A 19 -18.49 -21.17 -36.09
N HIS A 20 -18.65 -22.35 -35.50
CA HIS A 20 -18.42 -22.58 -34.08
C HIS A 20 -17.06 -22.01 -33.66
N MET A 21 -17.10 -21.00 -32.80
CA MET A 21 -15.92 -20.41 -32.18
C MET A 21 -15.26 -21.46 -31.28
N ARG A 22 -14.19 -22.10 -31.77
CA ARG A 22 -13.38 -23.04 -30.97
C ARG A 22 -12.41 -22.23 -30.11
N LEU A 23 -12.83 -21.86 -28.92
CA LEU A 23 -11.93 -21.39 -27.87
C LEU A 23 -11.09 -22.59 -27.40
N ASN A 24 -9.77 -22.50 -27.48
CA ASN A 24 -8.87 -23.49 -26.88
C ASN A 24 -9.04 -23.42 -25.36
N ARG A 25 -9.87 -24.31 -24.79
CA ARG A 25 -10.05 -24.45 -23.35
C ARG A 25 -9.14 -25.58 -22.85
N VAL A 26 -8.36 -25.29 -21.81
CA VAL A 26 -7.70 -26.32 -20.99
C VAL A 26 -8.80 -27.18 -20.35
N PRO A 27 -8.70 -28.52 -20.34
CA PRO A 27 -9.71 -29.38 -19.72
C PRO A 27 -10.00 -28.90 -18.29
N ASP A 28 -11.26 -28.96 -17.86
CA ASP A 28 -11.60 -28.79 -16.45
C ASP A 28 -11.01 -29.97 -15.68
N GLU A 29 -9.72 -29.88 -15.36
CA GLU A 29 -9.18 -30.56 -14.21
C GLU A 29 -9.95 -29.97 -13.03
N GLY A 30 -10.83 -30.79 -12.44
CA GLY A 30 -11.74 -30.41 -11.38
C GLY A 30 -11.00 -29.51 -10.40
N GLY A 31 -11.32 -28.21 -10.48
CA GLY A 31 -10.75 -27.20 -9.63
C GLY A 31 -11.12 -27.57 -8.21
N GLY A 32 -10.21 -28.28 -7.54
CA GLY A 32 -10.26 -28.44 -6.10
C GLY A 32 -10.42 -27.03 -5.57
N SER A 33 -11.57 -26.75 -4.98
CA SER A 33 -11.81 -25.54 -4.23
C SER A 33 -10.67 -25.44 -3.23
N THR A 34 -9.66 -24.65 -3.54
CA THR A 34 -8.84 -24.04 -2.52
C THR A 34 -9.85 -23.46 -1.53
N PRO A 35 -9.79 -23.80 -0.24
CA PRO A 35 -10.67 -23.19 0.73
C PRO A 35 -10.41 -21.69 0.64
N GLN A 36 -11.27 -20.98 -0.07
CA GLN A 36 -11.32 -19.54 -0.02
C GLN A 36 -11.85 -19.26 1.37
N GLY A 37 -10.91 -19.13 2.32
CA GLY A 37 -11.25 -18.80 3.70
C GLY A 37 -12.14 -17.56 3.66
N ASP A 38 -13.26 -17.63 4.37
CA ASP A 38 -14.11 -16.45 4.54
C ASP A 38 -13.33 -15.44 5.38
N LEU A 39 -12.67 -14.49 4.71
CA LEU A 39 -11.97 -13.39 5.35
C LEU A 39 -13.00 -12.33 5.77
N THR A 40 -13.85 -12.69 6.73
CA THR A 40 -14.82 -11.77 7.32
C THR A 40 -14.11 -10.92 8.40
N VAL A 41 -14.11 -9.60 8.22
CA VAL A 41 -13.62 -8.64 9.22
C VAL A 41 -14.77 -7.74 9.68
N ASN A 42 -14.87 -7.48 10.99
CA ASN A 42 -15.90 -6.61 11.55
C ASN A 42 -15.47 -5.14 11.48
N HIS A 43 -16.40 -4.25 11.17
CA HIS A 43 -16.21 -2.80 11.19
C HIS A 43 -15.61 -2.27 12.50
N LYS A 44 -16.05 -2.80 13.66
CA LYS A 44 -15.53 -2.42 14.98
C LYS A 44 -14.04 -2.71 15.11
N ASP A 45 -13.58 -3.80 14.51
CA ASP A 45 -12.17 -4.22 14.59
C ASP A 45 -11.32 -3.31 13.70
N LEU A 46 -11.79 -2.95 12.50
CA LEU A 46 -11.12 -1.98 11.63
C LEU A 46 -11.02 -0.60 12.29
N ALA A 47 -12.10 -0.13 12.93
CA ALA A 47 -12.09 1.13 13.68
C ALA A 47 -11.07 1.08 14.84
N ALA A 48 -11.01 -0.03 15.58
CA ALA A 48 -10.04 -0.20 16.65
C ALA A 48 -8.58 -0.22 16.14
N ILE A 49 -8.33 -0.75 14.94
CA ILE A 49 -7.01 -0.69 14.30
C ILE A 49 -6.66 0.75 13.93
N GLY A 50 -7.58 1.49 13.31
CA GLY A 50 -7.38 2.91 12.98
C GLY A 50 -7.05 3.75 14.22
N ASP A 51 -7.81 3.59 15.30
CA ASP A 51 -7.57 4.31 16.57
C ASP A 51 -6.19 4.00 17.17
N ARG A 52 -5.74 2.74 17.08
CA ARG A 52 -4.41 2.34 17.56
C ARG A 52 -3.30 2.95 16.70
N ALA A 53 -3.47 2.95 15.38
CA ALA A 53 -2.52 3.58 14.46
C ALA A 53 -2.41 5.09 14.73
N PHE A 54 -3.54 5.78 14.97
CA PHE A 54 -3.55 7.19 15.32
C PHE A 54 -2.87 7.49 16.67
N LYS A 55 -3.07 6.64 17.68
CA LYS A 55 -2.36 6.77 18.97
C LYS A 55 -0.86 6.59 18.81
N LEU A 56 -0.44 5.57 18.07
CA LEU A 56 0.97 5.33 17.81
C LEU A 56 1.60 6.50 17.03
N TRP A 57 0.89 7.05 16.03
CA TRP A 57 1.32 8.25 15.31
C TRP A 57 1.54 9.44 16.26
N GLN A 58 0.62 9.70 17.19
CA GLN A 58 0.78 10.76 18.18
C GLN A 58 1.98 10.52 19.10
N ASP A 59 2.14 9.31 19.63
CA ASP A 59 3.23 8.98 20.54
C ASP A 59 4.59 9.08 19.85
N LEU A 60 4.71 8.56 18.61
CA LEU A 60 5.91 8.69 17.80
C LEU A 60 6.20 10.15 17.45
N GLY A 61 5.19 10.94 17.11
CA GLY A 61 5.35 12.36 16.81
C GLY A 61 5.79 13.18 18.02
N ARG A 62 5.34 12.77 19.22
CA ARG A 62 5.66 13.43 20.49
C ARG A 62 7.02 13.05 21.05
N TYR A 63 7.33 11.76 21.11
CA TYR A 63 8.49 11.22 21.84
C TYR A 63 9.60 10.72 20.92
N GLY A 64 9.31 10.50 19.63
CA GLY A 64 10.26 9.92 18.69
C GLY A 64 11.54 10.76 18.50
N ARG A 65 11.52 12.05 18.87
CA ARG A 65 12.68 12.95 18.72
C ARG A 65 13.25 13.45 20.05
N ASP A 66 12.87 12.85 21.18
CA ASP A 66 13.33 13.30 22.51
C ASP A 66 14.86 13.30 22.65
N ALA A 67 15.51 12.27 22.09
CA ALA A 67 16.97 12.16 22.12
C ALA A 67 17.67 12.98 21.02
N TRP A 68 16.92 13.65 20.13
CA TRP A 68 17.50 14.23 18.91
C TRP A 68 18.62 15.21 19.23
N SER A 69 18.30 16.24 20.02
CA SER A 69 19.26 17.30 20.35
C SER A 69 20.47 16.75 21.09
N SER A 70 20.28 15.87 22.08
CA SER A 70 21.38 15.30 22.86
C SER A 70 22.30 14.43 22.02
N SER A 71 21.75 13.63 21.10
CA SER A 71 22.53 12.79 20.18
C SER A 71 23.34 13.64 19.21
N GLN A 72 22.77 14.73 18.68
CA GLN A 72 23.48 15.64 17.78
C GLN A 72 24.65 16.33 18.48
N THR A 73 24.44 16.81 19.71
CA THR A 73 25.52 17.40 20.53
C THR A 73 26.60 16.38 20.82
N ALA A 74 26.25 15.18 21.29
CA ALA A 74 27.23 14.13 21.57
C ALA A 74 28.02 13.72 20.33
N ALA A 75 27.36 13.61 19.17
CA ALA A 75 28.02 13.30 17.91
C ALA A 75 29.05 14.37 17.51
N SER A 76 28.67 15.65 17.63
CA SER A 76 29.55 16.80 17.37
C SER A 76 30.75 16.84 18.33
N ASP A 77 30.51 16.66 19.63
CA ASP A 77 31.55 16.72 20.65
C ASP A 77 32.57 15.59 20.49
N LEU A 78 32.08 14.36 20.23
CA LEU A 78 32.94 13.20 19.98
C LEU A 78 33.76 13.37 18.70
N THR A 79 33.16 13.92 17.65
CA THR A 79 33.86 14.21 16.39
C THR A 79 34.96 15.25 16.60
N THR A 80 34.66 16.33 17.33
CA THR A 80 35.62 17.40 17.66
C THR A 80 36.80 16.87 18.47
N GLN A 81 36.57 15.90 19.35
CA GLN A 81 37.60 15.21 20.13
C GLN A 81 38.40 14.17 19.31
N GLY A 82 38.08 13.97 18.03
CA GLY A 82 38.77 13.04 17.13
C GLY A 82 38.29 11.59 17.22
N PHE A 83 37.18 11.33 17.93
CA PHE A 83 36.61 9.98 18.02
C PHE A 83 35.74 9.67 16.80
N LYS A 84 36.04 8.54 16.13
CA LYS A 84 35.21 7.99 15.04
C LYS A 84 33.76 7.72 15.45
N LEU A 85 33.52 7.51 16.75
CA LEU A 85 32.19 7.29 17.30
C LEU A 85 31.24 8.47 17.04
N GLY A 86 31.75 9.70 16.92
CA GLY A 86 30.91 10.86 16.62
C GLY A 86 30.19 10.73 15.28
N GLY A 87 30.92 10.38 14.21
CA GLY A 87 30.32 10.12 12.89
C GLY A 87 29.39 8.90 12.87
N ALA A 88 29.69 7.86 13.65
CA ALA A 88 28.82 6.70 13.78
C ALA A 88 27.49 7.05 14.48
N LEU A 89 27.53 7.89 15.52
CA LEU A 89 26.33 8.35 16.22
C LEU A 89 25.46 9.25 15.32
N ASP A 90 26.09 10.13 14.53
CA ASP A 90 25.37 10.94 13.54
C ASP A 90 24.66 10.06 12.50
N HIS A 91 25.31 9.00 12.01
CA HIS A 91 24.69 8.05 11.09
C HIS A 91 23.48 7.32 11.70
N VAL A 92 23.59 6.88 12.96
CA VAL A 92 22.46 6.24 13.68
C VAL A 92 21.29 7.21 13.82
N GLN A 93 21.56 8.48 14.14
CA GLN A 93 20.53 9.51 14.23
C GLN A 93 19.81 9.72 12.90
N GLN A 94 20.55 9.85 11.80
CA GLN A 94 19.97 9.99 10.46
C GLN A 94 19.06 8.80 10.13
N ARG A 95 19.54 7.58 10.40
CA ARG A 95 18.75 6.37 10.15
C ARG A 95 17.49 6.31 11.02
N TRP A 96 17.57 6.76 12.26
CA TRP A 96 16.42 6.85 13.14
C TRP A 96 15.36 7.84 12.60
N GLU A 97 15.76 9.00 12.09
CA GLU A 97 14.81 9.97 11.50
C GLU A 97 14.06 9.39 10.30
N GLU A 98 14.76 8.69 9.42
CA GLU A 98 14.18 8.03 8.25
C GLU A 98 13.14 6.99 8.65
N GLN A 99 13.46 6.16 9.66
CA GLN A 99 12.56 5.14 10.15
C GLN A 99 11.37 5.74 10.90
N LEU A 100 11.60 6.75 11.74
CA LEU A 100 10.53 7.46 12.44
C LEU A 100 9.55 8.10 11.46
N THR A 101 10.06 8.74 10.42
CA THR A 101 9.23 9.35 9.36
C THR A 101 8.42 8.29 8.62
N SER A 102 9.06 7.19 8.23
CA SER A 102 8.37 6.06 7.57
C SER A 102 7.25 5.48 8.44
N LEU A 103 7.48 5.33 9.75
CA LEU A 103 6.47 4.84 10.69
C LEU A 103 5.33 5.83 10.89
N LEU A 104 5.63 7.13 10.96
CA LEU A 104 4.62 8.19 11.04
C LEU A 104 3.71 8.15 9.79
N ASP A 105 4.29 8.10 8.60
CA ASP A 105 3.53 8.04 7.35
C ASP A 105 2.66 6.78 7.26
N ALA A 106 3.22 5.62 7.63
CA ALA A 106 2.48 4.36 7.66
C ALA A 106 1.30 4.41 8.66
N CYS A 107 1.51 4.93 9.87
CA CYS A 107 0.46 5.04 10.88
C CYS A 107 -0.65 6.01 10.44
N ALA A 108 -0.28 7.15 9.86
CA ALA A 108 -1.23 8.10 9.30
C ALA A 108 -2.04 7.47 8.16
N HIS A 109 -1.37 6.73 7.26
CA HIS A 109 -2.01 6.04 6.15
C HIS A 109 -3.01 4.98 6.62
N ILE A 110 -2.63 4.12 7.57
CA ILE A 110 -3.51 3.10 8.15
C ILE A 110 -4.73 3.76 8.83
N SER A 111 -4.50 4.78 9.66
CA SER A 111 -5.57 5.50 10.34
C SER A 111 -6.57 6.10 9.36
N ASN A 112 -6.07 6.79 8.32
CA ASN A 112 -6.90 7.43 7.30
C ASN A 112 -7.64 6.39 6.45
N HIS A 113 -7.00 5.28 6.09
CA HIS A 113 -7.63 4.23 5.31
C HIS A 113 -8.76 3.56 6.09
N MET A 114 -8.58 3.30 7.39
CA MET A 114 -9.64 2.72 8.21
C MET A 114 -10.81 3.69 8.46
N ASP A 115 -10.54 5.00 8.58
CA ASP A 115 -11.60 6.03 8.65
C ASP A 115 -12.34 6.21 7.30
N TYR A 116 -11.63 6.09 6.17
CA TYR A 116 -12.26 6.06 4.85
C TYR A 116 -13.13 4.83 4.69
N THR A 117 -12.62 3.63 4.98
CA THR A 117 -13.37 2.37 4.94
C THR A 117 -14.61 2.44 5.84
N LYS A 118 -14.51 3.10 7.01
CA LYS A 118 -15.67 3.41 7.85
C LYS A 118 -16.74 4.25 7.13
N LYS A 119 -16.33 5.32 6.44
CA LYS A 119 -17.25 6.21 5.71
C LYS A 119 -17.81 5.54 4.44
N ALA A 120 -16.98 4.81 3.69
CA ALA A 120 -17.35 4.12 2.46
C ALA A 120 -18.28 2.91 2.68
N HIS A 121 -18.25 2.28 3.86
CA HIS A 121 -19.25 1.26 4.23
C HIS A 121 -20.51 1.86 4.87
N GLN A 122 -20.52 3.16 5.19
CA GLN A 122 -21.72 3.89 5.59
C GLN A 122 -22.46 4.49 4.37
N GLY A 123 -21.86 4.48 3.19
CA GLY A 123 -22.50 4.81 1.91
C GLY A 123 -21.64 4.31 0.74
N ASP A 124 -22.20 3.43 -0.09
CA ASP A 124 -21.53 2.67 -1.16
C ASP A 124 -20.62 3.49 -2.11
N GLU A 125 -19.40 2.91 -2.29
CA GLU A 125 -18.47 2.87 -3.44
C GLU A 125 -18.06 4.15 -4.24
N PHE A 126 -16.91 4.00 -4.92
CA PHE A 126 -16.22 4.90 -5.86
C PHE A 126 -15.18 5.88 -5.28
N TYR A 127 -13.90 5.45 -5.14
CA TYR A 127 -12.74 6.28 -5.58
C TYR A 127 -11.33 5.63 -5.57
N ILE A 128 -11.06 4.50 -4.91
CA ILE A 128 -9.65 4.14 -4.60
C ILE A 128 -9.03 3.16 -5.62
N ALA A 129 -8.64 3.67 -6.79
CA ALA A 129 -7.62 3.05 -7.63
C ALA A 129 -6.33 3.90 -7.71
N GLY A 130 -6.41 5.21 -7.40
CA GLY A 130 -5.29 6.15 -7.57
C GLY A 130 -4.22 6.09 -6.46
N GLN A 131 -4.60 5.90 -5.19
CA GLN A 131 -3.66 5.99 -4.05
C GLN A 131 -2.86 4.71 -3.77
N ILE A 132 -3.25 3.56 -4.31
CA ILE A 132 -2.48 2.31 -4.13
C ILE A 132 -1.17 2.35 -4.94
N SER A 133 -1.09 3.17 -5.99
CA SER A 133 0.12 3.29 -6.82
C SER A 133 1.35 3.81 -6.05
N SER A 134 1.17 4.69 -5.06
CA SER A 134 2.26 5.24 -4.24
C SER A 134 2.79 4.27 -3.18
N ILE A 135 2.03 3.24 -2.81
CA ILE A 135 2.46 2.19 -1.86
C ILE A 135 3.52 1.28 -2.49
N SER A 136 3.44 1.04 -3.80
CA SER A 136 4.48 0.27 -4.52
C SER A 136 5.87 0.96 -4.49
N THR A 137 5.89 2.28 -4.30
CA THR A 137 7.14 3.05 -4.17
C THR A 137 7.77 2.88 -2.79
N LEU A 138 6.97 2.75 -1.73
CA LEU A 138 7.46 2.45 -0.38
C LEU A 138 8.10 1.05 -0.30
N ASP A 139 7.49 0.06 -0.96
CA ASP A 139 7.98 -1.33 -0.96
C ASP A 139 9.37 -1.46 -1.62
N LYS A 140 9.65 -0.68 -2.67
CA LYS A 140 10.99 -0.59 -3.27
C LYS A 140 12.04 -0.07 -2.28
N GLY A 141 11.69 0.94 -1.48
CA GLY A 141 12.58 1.50 -0.45
C GLY A 141 12.97 0.52 0.66
N PHE A 142 12.14 -0.50 0.93
CA PHE A 142 12.46 -1.58 1.88
C PHE A 142 13.33 -2.69 1.25
N SER A 143 13.28 -2.86 -0.08
CA SER A 143 14.03 -3.91 -0.79
C SER A 143 15.48 -3.55 -1.12
N GLU A 144 15.86 -2.26 -1.12
CA GLU A 144 17.22 -1.80 -1.42
C GLU A 144 18.22 -2.03 -0.26
N GLY A 145 17.76 -2.51 0.90
CA GLY A 145 18.58 -2.74 2.10
C GLY A 145 19.29 -4.10 2.19
N THR A 146 19.11 -5.02 1.24
CA THR A 146 19.82 -6.31 1.20
C THR A 146 21.01 -6.26 0.24
N GLY A 147 22.04 -5.52 0.61
CA GLY A 147 23.33 -5.52 -0.08
C GLY A 147 24.45 -5.33 0.93
N HIS A 148 25.10 -6.43 1.31
CA HIS A 148 26.45 -6.40 1.91
C HIS A 148 27.49 -6.08 0.84
#